data_AF-A0A3D4YA42-F1
#
_entry.id   AF-A0A3D4YA42-F1
#
_cell.length_a   1.000
_cell.length_b   1.000
_cell.length_c   1.000
_cell.angle_alpha   90.00
_cell.angle_beta   90.00
_cell.angle_gamma   90.00
#
_symmetry.space_group_name_H-M   'P 1'
#
loop_
_entity.id
_entity.type
_entity.pdbx_description
1 polymer ?
#
loop_
_entity_poly.entity_id
_entity_poly.type
_entity_poly.pdbx_seq_one_letter_code
_entity_poly.pdbx_strand_id
1 'polypeptide(L)'
;MQQDGFKFDEESHVEMIDTQIEERRIEMLDKEESSMTSNPNNEDEAQLIIAETIEISLDSDRAAPESLGRRLQAAREALKINIEDAADHLRISPSAIRAIEADNYAHFDNITFLRGYIRAYAKWLKIPQEEISRAFLQLGLKESTKIDAAVKFNLHQISSRDKPVRLVTYLMIILLVLLVGIWGYIHHQSDKAISQP
;
A
#
# COMPACT_ATOMS: atom_id res chain seq x y z
N MET A 1 81.61 19.44 34.14
CA MET A 1 80.30 18.78 34.22
C MET A 1 79.31 19.72 33.54
N GLN A 2 79.35 19.84 32.20
CA GLN A 2 78.50 19.11 31.26
C GLN A 2 77.04 18.99 31.73
N GLN A 3 76.12 19.68 31.06
CA GLN A 3 75.19 19.03 30.13
C GLN A 3 74.75 20.04 29.05
N ASP A 4 75.15 19.70 27.84
CA ASP A 4 74.68 20.22 26.57
C ASP A 4 73.27 19.64 26.34
N GLY A 5 72.26 20.50 26.48
CA GLY A 5 70.85 20.13 26.45
C GLY A 5 70.22 20.56 25.14
N PHE A 6 70.41 19.68 24.15
CA PHE A 6 69.81 19.64 22.82
C PHE A 6 68.42 20.31 22.75
N LYS A 7 68.37 21.43 22.02
CA LYS A 7 67.15 22.20 21.74
C LYS A 7 66.42 21.47 20.59
N PHE A 8 65.51 20.56 20.94
CA PHE A 8 64.65 19.85 19.98
C PHE A 8 63.75 20.87 19.26
N ASP A 9 64.03 21.01 17.98
CA ASP A 9 63.38 21.81 16.95
C ASP A 9 62.07 21.14 16.51
N GLU A 10 60.98 21.59 17.12
CA GLU A 10 59.59 21.21 16.83
C GLU A 10 59.15 21.52 15.38
N GLU A 11 59.95 22.30 14.64
CA GLU A 11 59.76 22.58 13.21
C GLU A 11 60.18 21.41 12.29
N SER A 12 61.10 20.54 12.72
CA SER A 12 61.58 19.40 11.90
C SER A 12 60.55 18.25 11.78
N HIS A 13 59.62 18.17 12.73
CA HIS A 13 58.61 17.11 12.78
C HIS A 13 57.41 17.38 11.86
N VAL A 14 57.08 18.64 11.59
CA VAL A 14 55.95 19.01 10.74
C VAL A 14 56.32 18.84 9.26
N GLU A 15 57.53 19.25 8.87
CA GLU A 15 58.03 19.09 7.49
C GLU A 15 58.19 17.61 7.09
N MET A 16 58.47 16.73 8.06
CA MET A 16 58.56 15.28 7.86
C MET A 16 57.20 14.61 7.63
N ILE A 17 56.13 15.14 8.23
CA ILE A 17 54.76 14.63 8.06
C ILE A 17 54.21 15.03 6.69
N ASP A 18 54.40 16.28 6.28
CA ASP A 18 53.94 16.75 4.96
C ASP A 18 54.65 16.03 3.81
N THR A 19 55.94 15.70 3.98
CA THR A 19 56.71 14.93 2.99
C THR A 19 56.21 13.49 2.87
N GLN A 20 55.89 12.82 3.98
CA GLN A 20 55.34 11.45 3.93
C GLN A 20 53.93 11.37 3.35
N ILE A 21 53.12 12.41 3.51
CA ILE A 21 51.77 12.46 2.95
C ILE A 21 51.83 12.57 1.43
N GLU A 22 52.72 13.39 0.88
CA GLU A 22 52.81 13.56 -0.57
C GLU A 22 53.47 12.35 -1.27
N GLU A 23 54.45 11.70 -0.65
CA GLU A 23 55.01 10.44 -1.17
C GLU A 23 53.94 9.32 -1.23
N ARG A 24 53.13 9.16 -0.18
CA ARG A 24 52.02 8.20 -0.19
C ARG A 24 50.95 8.54 -1.22
N ARG A 25 50.72 9.83 -1.48
CA ARG A 25 49.75 10.28 -2.49
C ARG A 25 50.21 9.93 -3.90
N ILE A 26 51.50 10.05 -4.19
CA ILE A 26 52.09 9.65 -5.47
C ILE A 26 52.06 8.12 -5.64
N GLU A 27 52.36 7.37 -4.57
CA GLU A 27 52.29 5.89 -4.58
C GLU A 27 50.84 5.37 -4.75
N MET A 28 49.85 6.10 -4.22
CA MET A 28 48.43 5.79 -4.44
C MET A 28 47.96 6.09 -5.87
N LEU A 29 48.45 7.18 -6.48
CA LEU A 29 48.10 7.55 -7.85
C LEU A 29 48.68 6.57 -8.89
N ASP A 30 49.90 6.07 -8.69
CA ASP A 30 50.52 5.05 -9.56
C ASP A 30 49.83 3.67 -9.46
N LYS A 31 49.33 3.33 -8.26
CA LYS A 31 48.55 2.11 -8.04
C LYS A 31 47.14 2.18 -8.65
N GLU A 32 46.57 3.38 -8.75
CA GLU A 32 45.27 3.61 -9.38
C GLU A 32 45.39 3.58 -10.91
N GLU A 33 46.48 4.11 -11.48
CA GLU A 33 46.78 4.05 -12.93
C GLU A 33 47.05 2.62 -13.41
N SER A 34 47.74 1.79 -12.61
CA SER A 34 47.95 0.36 -12.91
C SER A 34 46.67 -0.49 -12.82
N SER A 35 45.59 0.02 -12.20
CA SER A 35 44.30 -0.69 -12.10
C SER A 35 43.30 -0.30 -13.19
N MET A 36 43.60 0.73 -13.99
CA MET A 36 42.65 1.33 -14.94
C MET A 36 42.98 1.07 -16.42
N THR A 37 43.93 0.18 -16.73
CA THR A 37 44.13 -0.36 -18.10
C THR A 37 43.98 -1.88 -18.14
N SER A 38 42.88 -2.42 -17.61
CA SER A 38 42.44 -3.77 -17.98
C SER A 38 41.86 -3.73 -19.40
N ASN A 39 42.71 -4.03 -20.37
CA ASN A 39 42.39 -4.24 -21.77
C ASN A 39 41.30 -5.31 -21.94
N PRO A 40 40.08 -5.02 -22.45
CA PRO A 40 38.95 -5.93 -22.42
C PRO A 40 38.93 -6.84 -23.66
N ASN A 41 39.96 -7.69 -23.83
CA ASN A 41 40.08 -8.59 -24.99
C ASN A 41 40.06 -10.08 -24.64
N ASN A 42 39.73 -10.42 -23.39
CA ASN A 42 39.56 -11.77 -22.90
C ASN A 42 38.05 -12.05 -22.75
N GLU A 43 37.47 -12.70 -23.76
CA GLU A 43 36.05 -13.11 -23.83
C GLU A 43 35.58 -13.96 -22.64
N ASP A 44 36.53 -14.47 -21.85
CA ASP A 44 36.28 -15.28 -20.66
C ASP A 44 35.94 -14.43 -19.41
N GLU A 45 36.45 -13.19 -19.28
CA GLU A 45 36.09 -12.28 -18.19
C GLU A 45 34.77 -11.55 -18.45
N ALA A 46 34.45 -11.29 -19.73
CA ALA A 46 33.14 -10.77 -20.12
C ALA A 46 32.02 -11.73 -19.70
N GLN A 47 32.24 -13.05 -19.78
CA GLN A 47 31.26 -14.05 -19.34
C GLN A 47 31.09 -14.10 -17.82
N LEU A 48 32.14 -13.83 -17.05
CA LEU A 48 32.07 -13.76 -15.58
C LEU A 48 31.33 -12.50 -15.12
N ILE A 49 31.59 -11.35 -15.76
CA ILE A 49 30.86 -10.10 -15.50
C ILE A 49 29.40 -10.25 -15.93
N ILE A 50 29.09 -10.88 -17.07
CA ILE A 50 27.71 -11.10 -17.52
C ILE A 50 26.96 -12.05 -16.58
N ALA A 51 27.58 -13.15 -16.11
CA ALA A 51 26.96 -14.05 -15.14
C ALA A 51 26.75 -13.38 -13.77
N GLU A 52 27.71 -12.59 -13.28
CA GLU A 52 27.59 -11.82 -12.04
C GLU A 52 26.55 -10.69 -12.15
N THR A 53 26.46 -10.05 -13.32
CA THR A 53 25.43 -9.03 -13.62
C THR A 53 24.02 -9.64 -13.75
N ILE A 54 23.92 -10.90 -14.19
CA ILE A 54 22.65 -11.63 -14.27
C ILE A 54 22.15 -12.07 -12.89
N GLU A 55 23.03 -12.44 -11.95
CA GLU A 55 22.59 -12.73 -10.58
C GLU A 55 22.12 -11.47 -9.82
N ILE A 56 22.73 -10.31 -10.09
CA ILE A 56 22.31 -9.02 -9.50
C ILE A 56 20.89 -8.61 -9.94
N SER A 57 20.42 -9.08 -11.10
CA SER A 57 19.10 -8.71 -11.65
C SER A 57 17.96 -9.67 -11.30
N LEU A 58 18.24 -10.81 -10.67
CA LEU A 58 17.23 -11.81 -10.28
C LEU A 58 16.81 -11.73 -8.80
N ASP A 59 17.50 -10.96 -7.96
CA ASP A 59 17.12 -10.75 -6.55
C ASP A 59 16.25 -9.50 -6.33
N SER A 60 16.00 -8.71 -7.39
CA SER A 60 15.12 -7.54 -7.31
C SER A 60 13.62 -7.89 -7.23
N ASP A 61 13.27 -9.18 -7.33
CA ASP A 61 11.93 -9.72 -7.13
C ASP A 61 11.69 -10.23 -5.70
N ARG A 62 12.64 -10.05 -4.78
CA ARG A 62 12.33 -9.99 -3.34
C ARG A 62 11.81 -8.60 -3.01
N ALA A 63 10.70 -8.24 -3.65
CA ALA A 63 9.92 -7.09 -3.26
C ALA A 63 9.61 -7.24 -1.77
N ALA A 64 10.20 -6.38 -0.94
CA ALA A 64 9.65 -6.09 0.37
C ALA A 64 8.13 -5.91 0.18
N PRO A 65 7.29 -6.46 1.08
CA PRO A 65 5.84 -6.47 0.88
C PRO A 65 5.39 -5.08 0.45
N GLU A 66 4.84 -4.98 -0.77
CA GLU A 66 4.49 -3.70 -1.37
C GLU A 66 3.64 -2.92 -0.37
N SER A 67 4.08 -1.69 -0.07
CA SER A 67 3.44 -0.88 0.94
C SER A 67 2.01 -0.54 0.53
N LEU A 68 1.16 -0.27 1.52
CA LEU A 68 -0.25 0.03 1.28
C LEU A 68 -0.42 1.23 0.35
N GLY A 69 0.34 2.30 0.58
CA GLY A 69 0.33 3.49 -0.26
C GLY A 69 0.70 3.21 -1.71
N ARG A 70 1.75 2.42 -1.94
CA ARG A 70 2.19 2.01 -3.28
C ARG A 70 1.14 1.19 -4.02
N ARG A 71 0.46 0.29 -3.31
CA ARG A 71 -0.61 -0.51 -3.90
C ARG A 71 -1.83 0.32 -4.30
N LEU A 72 -2.18 1.32 -3.48
CA LEU A 72 -3.25 2.29 -3.80
C LEU A 72 -2.87 3.13 -5.03
N GLN A 73 -1.63 3.60 -5.08
CA GLN A 73 -1.10 4.34 -6.23
C GLN A 73 -1.17 3.50 -7.51
N ALA A 74 -0.68 2.26 -7.47
CA ALA A 74 -0.69 1.37 -8.63
C ALA A 74 -2.12 1.12 -9.14
N ALA A 75 -3.09 0.92 -8.24
CA ALA A 75 -4.49 0.75 -8.61
C ALA A 75 -5.11 2.03 -9.20
N ARG A 76 -4.74 3.23 -8.69
CA ARG A 76 -5.15 4.51 -9.29
C ARG A 76 -4.62 4.66 -10.71
N GLU A 77 -3.34 4.39 -10.91
CA GLU A 77 -2.67 4.49 -12.20
C GLU A 77 -3.23 3.48 -13.21
N ALA A 78 -3.54 2.26 -12.77
CA ALA A 78 -4.20 1.24 -13.59
C ALA A 78 -5.59 1.68 -14.09
N LEU A 79 -6.31 2.47 -13.30
CA LEU A 79 -7.60 3.06 -13.67
C LEU A 79 -7.49 4.40 -14.40
N LYS A 80 -6.26 4.90 -14.65
CA LYS A 80 -5.96 6.21 -15.27
C LYS A 80 -6.65 7.38 -14.57
N ILE A 81 -6.76 7.28 -13.25
CA ILE A 81 -7.34 8.33 -12.41
C ILE A 81 -6.23 9.30 -11.98
N ASN A 82 -6.50 10.60 -12.07
CA ASN A 82 -5.56 11.59 -11.59
C ASN A 82 -5.69 11.81 -10.06
N ILE A 83 -4.65 12.34 -9.44
CA ILE A 83 -4.64 12.65 -8.00
C ILE A 83 -5.73 13.67 -7.66
N GLU A 84 -5.92 14.68 -8.51
CA GLU A 84 -6.93 15.71 -8.36
C GLU A 84 -8.35 15.11 -8.40
N ASP A 85 -8.63 14.21 -9.36
CA ASP A 85 -9.93 13.53 -9.45
C ASP A 85 -10.18 12.65 -8.21
N ALA A 86 -9.14 12.00 -7.71
CA ALA A 86 -9.21 11.20 -6.49
C ALA A 86 -9.50 12.08 -5.26
N ALA A 87 -8.84 13.23 -5.17
CA ALA A 87 -9.04 14.20 -4.11
C ALA A 87 -10.47 14.75 -4.11
N ASP A 88 -10.99 15.10 -5.29
CA ASP A 88 -12.36 15.60 -5.47
C ASP A 88 -13.40 14.54 -5.11
N HIS A 89 -13.21 13.29 -5.57
CA HIS A 89 -14.13 12.19 -5.27
C HIS A 89 -14.16 11.87 -3.77
N LEU A 90 -13.01 11.90 -3.10
CA LEU A 90 -12.91 11.65 -1.66
C LEU A 90 -13.20 12.87 -0.79
N ARG A 91 -13.33 14.06 -1.39
CA ARG A 91 -13.47 15.35 -0.70
C ARG A 91 -12.34 15.62 0.30
N ILE A 92 -11.12 15.32 -0.10
CA ILE A 92 -9.89 15.62 0.67
C ILE A 92 -8.90 16.39 -0.20
N SER A 93 -7.85 16.95 0.38
CA SER A 93 -6.86 17.69 -0.42
C SER A 93 -6.02 16.73 -1.29
N PRO A 94 -5.55 17.18 -2.48
CA PRO A 94 -4.60 16.41 -3.30
C PRO A 94 -3.31 16.05 -2.55
N SER A 95 -2.90 16.90 -1.60
CA SER A 95 -1.77 16.62 -0.71
C SER A 95 -2.04 15.43 0.21
N ALA A 96 -3.28 15.25 0.68
CA ALA A 96 -3.66 14.11 1.52
C ALA A 96 -3.64 12.80 0.72
N ILE A 97 -4.07 12.80 -0.55
CA ILE A 97 -3.95 11.63 -1.43
C ILE A 97 -2.47 11.26 -1.63
N ARG A 98 -1.62 12.23 -1.95
CA ARG A 98 -0.16 12.02 -2.05
C ARG A 98 0.44 11.48 -0.76
N ALA A 99 0.01 11.99 0.38
CA ALA A 99 0.47 11.53 1.69
C ALA A 99 0.05 10.08 1.96
N ILE A 100 -1.17 9.68 1.58
CA ILE A 100 -1.65 8.29 1.67
C ILE A 100 -0.83 7.38 0.75
N GLU A 101 -0.62 7.77 -0.50
CA GLU A 101 0.16 6.99 -1.48
C GLU A 101 1.64 6.86 -1.11
N ALA A 102 2.21 7.85 -0.41
CA ALA A 102 3.58 7.84 0.09
C ALA A 102 3.75 7.19 1.48
N ASP A 103 2.69 6.60 2.04
CA ASP A 103 2.66 6.08 3.42
C ASP A 103 3.07 7.12 4.49
N ASN A 104 2.94 8.41 4.17
CA ASN A 104 3.24 9.50 5.07
C ASN A 104 1.98 9.95 5.81
N TYR A 105 1.74 9.31 6.95
CA TYR A 105 0.54 9.56 7.74
C TYR A 105 0.68 10.70 8.77
N ALA A 106 1.84 11.36 8.84
CA ALA A 106 2.12 12.40 9.84
C ALA A 106 1.22 13.63 9.75
N HIS A 107 0.65 13.88 8.56
CA HIS A 107 -0.24 15.02 8.30
C HIS A 107 -1.69 14.77 8.73
N PHE A 108 -2.02 13.56 9.20
CA PHE A 108 -3.38 13.24 9.63
C PHE A 108 -3.50 13.35 11.15
N ASP A 109 -4.16 14.42 11.62
CA ASP A 109 -4.41 14.68 13.04
C ASP A 109 -5.20 13.55 13.74
N ASN A 110 -5.96 12.78 12.98
CA ASN A 110 -6.80 11.71 13.50
C ASN A 110 -6.76 10.46 12.61
N ILE A 111 -6.18 9.39 13.17
CA ILE A 111 -6.06 8.06 12.55
C ILE A 111 -7.43 7.48 12.14
N THR A 112 -8.51 7.85 12.84
CA THR A 112 -9.87 7.39 12.51
C THR A 112 -10.33 7.91 11.15
N PHE A 113 -10.03 9.18 10.84
CA PHE A 113 -10.36 9.76 9.54
C PHE A 113 -9.48 9.16 8.43
N LEU A 114 -8.19 9.00 8.68
CA LEU A 114 -7.26 8.33 7.76
C LEU A 114 -7.76 6.94 7.33
N ARG A 115 -8.20 6.12 8.30
CA ARG A 115 -8.78 4.79 8.00
C ARG A 115 -10.02 4.89 7.12
N GLY A 116 -10.88 5.88 7.39
CA GLY A 116 -12.05 6.17 6.56
C GLY A 116 -11.69 6.52 5.12
N TYR A 117 -10.70 7.41 4.94
CA TYR A 117 -10.23 7.82 3.62
C TYR A 117 -9.62 6.66 2.86
N ILE A 118 -8.74 5.87 3.48
CA ILE A 118 -8.12 4.71 2.83
C ILE A 118 -9.17 3.67 2.42
N ARG A 119 -10.16 3.36 3.28
CA ARG A 119 -11.24 2.42 2.94
C ARG A 119 -12.12 2.94 1.79
N ALA A 120 -12.47 4.23 1.81
CA ALA A 120 -13.25 4.86 0.75
C ALA A 120 -12.47 4.86 -0.57
N TYR A 121 -11.16 5.12 -0.50
CA TYR A 121 -10.29 5.15 -1.67
C TYR A 121 -10.16 3.76 -2.29
N ALA A 122 -9.81 2.76 -1.48
CA ALA A 122 -9.72 1.37 -1.91
C ALA A 122 -11.03 0.85 -2.52
N LYS A 123 -12.19 1.22 -1.94
CA LYS A 123 -13.50 0.88 -2.50
C LYS A 123 -13.69 1.45 -3.90
N TRP A 124 -13.29 2.70 -4.12
CA TRP A 124 -13.40 3.33 -5.43
C TRP A 124 -12.44 2.71 -6.45
N LEU A 125 -11.22 2.37 -6.01
CA LEU A 125 -10.21 1.66 -6.79
C LEU A 125 -10.52 0.16 -7.00
N LYS A 126 -11.65 -0.33 -6.48
CA LYS A 126 -12.09 -1.75 -6.57
C LYS A 126 -11.13 -2.75 -5.91
N ILE A 127 -10.34 -2.30 -4.93
CA ILE A 127 -9.48 -3.17 -4.14
C ILE A 127 -10.34 -3.89 -3.07
N PRO A 128 -10.23 -5.22 -2.91
CA PRO A 128 -10.96 -5.97 -1.89
C PRO A 128 -10.67 -5.44 -0.48
N GLN A 129 -11.73 -5.32 0.35
CA GLN A 129 -11.61 -4.79 1.71
C GLN A 129 -10.77 -5.72 2.61
N GLU A 130 -10.79 -7.02 2.33
CA GLU A 130 -9.99 -8.04 3.01
C GLU A 130 -8.49 -7.81 2.83
N GLU A 131 -8.09 -7.18 1.73
CA GLU A 131 -6.69 -6.90 1.42
C GLU A 131 -6.19 -5.66 2.17
N ILE A 132 -7.06 -4.66 2.31
CA ILE A 132 -6.79 -3.43 3.07
C ILE A 132 -6.78 -3.70 4.57
N SER A 133 -7.67 -4.56 5.06
CA SER A 133 -7.70 -4.93 6.48
C SER A 133 -6.44 -5.67 6.91
N ARG A 134 -5.91 -6.56 6.07
CA ARG A 134 -4.61 -7.20 6.28
C ARG A 134 -3.47 -6.18 6.30
N ALA A 135 -3.46 -5.21 5.38
CA ALA A 135 -2.45 -4.16 5.34
C ALA A 135 -2.48 -3.27 6.60
N PHE A 136 -3.68 -2.93 7.11
CA PHE A 136 -3.79 -2.19 8.38
C PHE A 136 -3.27 -2.96 9.59
N LEU A 137 -3.45 -4.29 9.61
CA LEU A 137 -2.93 -5.12 10.68
C LEU A 137 -1.39 -5.11 10.67
N GLN A 138 -0.77 -5.12 9.49
CA GLN A 138 0.67 -5.04 9.30
C GLN A 138 1.25 -3.68 9.71
N LEU A 139 0.52 -2.58 9.48
CA LEU A 139 0.90 -1.23 9.91
C LEU A 139 0.76 -0.98 11.43
N GLY A 140 0.34 -1.97 12.23
CA GLY A 140 0.14 -1.79 13.67
C GLY A 140 -1.03 -0.87 14.02
N LEU A 141 -1.86 -0.50 13.04
CA LEU A 141 -3.10 0.26 13.21
C LEU A 141 -4.19 -0.66 13.77
N LYS A 142 -3.98 -1.17 14.99
CA LYS A 142 -4.85 -2.13 15.67
C LYS A 142 -6.31 -1.63 15.65
N GLU A 143 -7.25 -2.52 15.34
CA GLU A 143 -8.68 -2.25 15.42
C GLU A 143 -9.03 -1.84 16.86
N SER A 144 -9.34 -0.55 17.08
CA SER A 144 -10.04 -0.15 18.29
C SER A 144 -11.50 -0.59 18.11
N THR A 145 -11.81 -1.70 18.77
CA THR A 145 -12.97 -2.59 18.62
C THR A 145 -14.33 -1.94 18.89
N LYS A 146 -14.44 -0.60 18.96
CA LYS A 146 -15.68 0.10 19.28
C LYS A 146 -16.32 0.84 18.11
N ILE A 147 -15.57 1.18 17.05
CA ILE A 147 -16.16 1.88 15.88
C ILE A 147 -16.65 0.89 14.82
N ASP A 148 -16.06 -0.31 14.74
CA ASP A 148 -16.49 -1.32 13.77
C ASP A 148 -17.90 -1.85 14.05
N ALA A 149 -18.40 -1.79 15.29
CA ALA A 149 -19.80 -2.14 15.57
C ALA A 149 -20.79 -1.14 14.97
N ALA A 150 -20.49 0.17 15.03
CA ALA A 150 -21.36 1.22 14.50
C ALA A 150 -21.27 1.33 12.97
N VAL A 151 -20.11 1.03 12.38
CA VAL A 151 -19.94 1.00 10.90
C VAL A 151 -20.48 -0.30 10.30
N LYS A 152 -20.44 -1.44 11.02
CA LYS A 152 -21.08 -2.70 10.59
C LYS A 152 -22.60 -2.59 10.42
N PHE A 153 -23.26 -1.64 11.08
CA PHE A 153 -24.68 -1.36 10.84
C PHE A 153 -24.97 -0.65 9.50
N ASN A 154 -23.99 -0.01 8.87
CA ASN A 154 -24.14 0.67 7.56
C ASN A 154 -23.44 -0.06 6.40
N LEU A 155 -22.80 -1.20 6.66
CA LEU A 155 -22.22 -2.08 5.63
C LEU A 155 -23.09 -3.31 5.38
N HIS A 156 -24.41 -3.15 5.46
CA HIS A 156 -25.34 -4.13 4.91
C HIS A 156 -25.24 -4.10 3.37
N GLN A 157 -24.24 -4.83 2.88
CA GLN A 157 -24.46 -5.83 1.84
C GLN A 157 -24.88 -5.28 0.46
N ILE A 158 -23.93 -4.66 -0.24
CA ILE A 158 -23.86 -4.75 -1.71
C ILE A 158 -22.82 -5.83 -2.06
N SER A 159 -23.09 -7.05 -1.62
CA SER A 159 -22.43 -8.26 -2.11
C SER A 159 -23.54 -9.13 -2.68
N SER A 160 -23.51 -9.29 -4.01
CA SER A 160 -24.38 -10.10 -4.87
C SER A 160 -25.90 -9.97 -4.64
N ARG A 161 -26.49 -9.17 -5.53
CA ARG A 161 -27.88 -8.68 -5.62
C ARG A 161 -28.92 -9.77 -5.95
N ASP A 162 -28.89 -10.92 -5.28
CA ASP A 162 -29.81 -12.04 -5.64
C ASP A 162 -30.68 -12.53 -4.46
N LYS A 163 -30.37 -12.10 -3.24
CA LYS A 163 -31.06 -12.59 -2.02
C LYS A 163 -32.23 -11.72 -1.53
N PRO A 164 -32.23 -10.37 -1.62
CA PRO A 164 -33.40 -9.60 -1.16
C PRO A 164 -34.58 -9.68 -2.14
N VAL A 165 -34.35 -9.95 -3.44
CA VAL A 165 -35.45 -10.09 -4.42
C VAL A 165 -36.31 -11.32 -4.14
N ARG A 166 -35.71 -12.44 -3.73
CA ARG A 166 -36.47 -13.67 -3.44
C ARG A 166 -37.41 -13.49 -2.24
N LEU A 167 -36.96 -12.77 -1.20
CA LEU A 167 -37.80 -12.48 -0.04
C LEU A 167 -39.03 -11.64 -0.42
N VAL A 168 -38.84 -10.61 -1.26
CA VAL A 168 -39.95 -9.78 -1.76
C VAL A 168 -40.88 -10.60 -2.65
N THR A 169 -40.34 -11.46 -3.52
CA THR A 169 -41.14 -12.38 -4.35
C THR A 169 -41.98 -13.32 -3.50
N TYR A 170 -41.44 -13.93 -2.44
CA TYR A 170 -42.21 -14.80 -1.55
C TYR A 170 -43.30 -14.03 -0.79
N LEU A 171 -43.01 -12.80 -0.32
CA LEU A 171 -44.00 -11.95 0.33
C LEU A 171 -45.17 -11.62 -0.61
N MET A 172 -44.88 -11.30 -1.88
CA MET A 172 -45.89 -11.02 -2.88
C MET A 172 -46.76 -12.25 -3.17
N ILE A 173 -46.15 -13.44 -3.28
CA ILE A 173 -46.88 -14.71 -3.50
C ILE A 173 -47.78 -15.03 -2.31
N ILE A 174 -47.28 -14.91 -1.08
CA ILE A 174 -48.07 -15.17 0.14
C ILE A 174 -49.26 -14.21 0.21
N LEU A 175 -49.05 -12.92 -0.08
CA LEU A 175 -50.12 -11.92 -0.12
C LEU A 175 -51.21 -12.30 -1.14
N LEU A 176 -50.81 -12.77 -2.33
CA LEU A 176 -51.74 -13.15 -3.39
C LEU A 176 -52.56 -14.40 -3.02
N VAL A 177 -51.92 -15.42 -2.41
CA VAL A 177 -52.61 -16.62 -1.91
C VAL A 177 -53.61 -16.27 -0.82
N LEU A 178 -53.26 -15.36 0.09
CA LEU A 178 -54.19 -14.89 1.13
C LEU A 178 -55.39 -14.17 0.53
N LEU A 179 -55.19 -13.28 -0.45
CA LEU A 179 -56.30 -12.60 -1.12
C LEU A 179 -57.27 -13.60 -1.79
N VAL A 180 -56.73 -14.57 -2.53
CA VAL A 180 -57.54 -15.59 -3.21
C VAL A 180 -58.27 -16.48 -2.21
N GLY A 181 -57.61 -16.87 -1.12
CA GLY A 181 -58.23 -17.67 -0.05
C GLY A 181 -59.37 -16.93 0.64
N ILE A 182 -59.18 -15.66 1.00
CA ILE A 182 -60.20 -14.81 1.61
C ILE A 182 -61.39 -14.61 0.66
N TRP A 183 -61.11 -14.30 -0.60
CA TRP A 183 -62.16 -14.13 -1.61
C TRP A 183 -62.98 -15.42 -1.80
N GLY A 184 -62.32 -16.58 -1.91
CA GLY A 184 -62.99 -17.87 -2.01
C GLY A 184 -63.81 -18.23 -0.77
N TYR A 185 -63.31 -17.91 0.43
CA TYR A 185 -64.04 -18.11 1.68
C TYR A 185 -65.34 -17.29 1.71
N ILE A 186 -65.29 -16.01 1.32
CA ILE A 186 -66.46 -15.13 1.27
C ILE A 186 -67.48 -15.62 0.23
N HIS A 187 -67.01 -16.06 -0.95
CA HIS A 187 -67.89 -16.58 -1.99
C HIS A 187 -68.60 -17.88 -1.55
N HIS A 188 -67.86 -18.84 -0.96
CA HIS A 188 -68.47 -20.07 -0.43
C HIS A 188 -69.52 -19.79 0.68
N GLN A 189 -69.36 -18.70 1.44
CA GLN A 189 -70.34 -18.27 2.42
C GLN A 189 -71.62 -17.70 1.76
N SER A 190 -71.48 -17.10 0.58
CA SER A 190 -72.59 -16.44 -0.14
C SER A 190 -73.59 -17.45 -0.71
N ASP A 191 -73.12 -18.64 -1.11
CA ASP A 191 -73.99 -19.71 -1.62
C ASP A 191 -74.95 -20.26 -0.53
N LYS A 192 -74.55 -20.19 0.75
CA LYS A 192 -75.35 -20.68 1.88
C LYS A 192 -76.46 -19.72 2.29
N ALA A 193 -76.36 -18.44 1.92
CA ALA A 193 -77.33 -17.40 2.29
C ALA A 193 -78.48 -17.25 1.28
N ILE A 194 -78.34 -17.76 0.06
CA ILE A 194 -79.32 -17.56 -1.04
C ILE A 194 -80.34 -18.71 -1.15
N SER A 195 -80.18 -19.79 -0.36
CA SER A 195 -81.04 -20.99 -0.43
C SER A 195 -82.03 -21.14 0.74
N GLN A 196 -82.37 -20.07 1.46
CA GLN A 196 -83.54 -20.08 2.36
C GLN A 196 -84.64 -19.17 1.79
N PRO A 197 -85.85 -19.71 1.54
CA PRO A 197 -86.96 -18.99 0.89
C PRO A 197 -87.58 -17.90 1.77
#